data_AF-A0A5Y7BNW6-F1
#
_entry.id   AF-A0A5Y7BNW6-F1
#
_cell.length_a   1.000
_cell.length_b   1.000
_cell.length_c   1.000
_cell.angle_alpha   90.00
_cell.angle_beta   90.00
_cell.angle_gamma   90.00
#
_symmetry.space_group_name_H-M   'P 1'
#
loop_
_entity.id
_entity.type
_entity.pdbx_description
1 polymer ?
#
loop_
_entity_poly.entity_id
_entity_poly.type
_entity_poly.pdbx_seq_one_letter_code
_entity_poly.pdbx_strand_id
1 'polypeptide(L)' 'MTKLTCFKAYDIRGRLGEELNKDIAWRIGRAYGEYLKPKTVVLGGDVRLTSEALKLALAKGLQDAGVDVL' A
#
# COMPACT_ATOMS: atom_id res chain seq x y z
N MET A 1 -7.68 -3.17 -18.91
CA MET A 1 -6.85 -3.04 -17.69
C MET A 1 -6.16 -4.37 -17.44
N THR A 2 -4.86 -4.38 -17.16
CA THR A 2 -4.13 -5.59 -16.77
C THR A 2 -4.61 -6.04 -15.39
N LYS A 3 -4.87 -7.34 -15.22
CA LYS A 3 -5.31 -7.91 -13.95
C LYS A 3 -4.18 -7.79 -12.92
N LEU A 4 -4.47 -7.19 -11.77
CA LEU A 4 -3.53 -7.17 -10.64
C LEU A 4 -3.49 -8.56 -10.01
N THR A 5 -2.36 -9.27 -10.16
CA THR A 5 -2.18 -10.64 -9.64
C THR A 5 -1.73 -10.68 -8.19
N CYS A 6 -1.34 -9.54 -7.61
CA CYS A 6 -0.84 -9.46 -6.25
C CYS A 6 -1.90 -9.64 -5.16
N PHE A 7 -3.20 -9.48 -5.46
CA PHE A 7 -4.28 -9.72 -4.50
C PHE A 7 -4.56 -11.22 -4.38
N LYS A 8 -4.32 -11.79 -3.21
CA LYS A 8 -4.60 -13.19 -2.87
C LYS A 8 -5.82 -13.25 -1.93
N ALA A 9 -6.18 -14.45 -1.50
CA ALA A 9 -7.36 -14.66 -0.65
C ALA A 9 -7.34 -13.89 0.67
N TYR A 10 -6.15 -13.69 1.27
CA TYR A 10 -6.01 -13.13 2.62
C TYR A 10 -5.06 -11.94 2.72
N ASP A 11 -4.27 -11.67 1.68
CA ASP A 11 -3.28 -10.59 1.68
C ASP A 11 -2.81 -10.22 0.27
N ILE A 12 -1.89 -9.27 0.21
CA ILE A 12 -1.26 -8.78 -1.01
C ILE A 12 0.15 -9.35 -1.08
N ARG A 13 0.39 -10.23 -2.05
CA ARG A 13 1.67 -10.89 -2.29
C ARG A 13 1.97 -11.00 -3.77
N GLY A 14 3.16 -10.56 -4.17
CA GLY A 14 3.62 -10.67 -5.56
C GLY A 14 5.11 -10.36 -5.70
N ARG A 15 5.67 -10.69 -6.86
CA ARG A 15 7.03 -10.32 -7.25
C ARG A 15 7.16 -8.81 -7.38
N LEU A 16 8.21 -8.25 -6.78
CA LEU A 16 8.47 -6.82 -6.86
C LEU A 16 8.81 -6.37 -8.28
N GLY A 17 8.34 -5.20 -8.67
CA GLY A 17 8.52 -4.62 -10.00
C GLY A 17 7.46 -5.07 -11.00
N GLU A 18 7.12 -6.36 -11.01
CA GLU A 18 6.16 -6.94 -11.96
C GLU A 18 4.73 -6.97 -11.41
N GLU A 19 4.52 -7.57 -10.24
CA GLU A 19 3.19 -7.80 -9.67
C GLU A 19 2.86 -6.80 -8.56
N LEU A 20 3.88 -6.36 -7.81
CA LEU A 20 3.76 -5.35 -6.75
C LEU A 20 4.86 -4.30 -6.90
N ASN A 21 4.51 -3.02 -6.86
CA ASN A 21 5.44 -1.93 -6.98
C ASN A 21 4.94 -0.69 -6.22
N LYS A 22 5.73 0.40 -6.23
CA LYS A 22 5.42 1.64 -5.51
C LYS A 22 4.09 2.27 -5.96
N ASP A 23 3.77 2.26 -7.25
CA ASP A 23 2.50 2.81 -7.76
C ASP A 23 1.31 2.03 -7.21
N ILE A 24 1.39 0.70 -7.27
CA ILE A 24 0.34 -0.18 -6.73
C ILE A 24 0.18 0.04 -5.22
N ALA A 25 1.29 0.14 -4.46
CA ALA A 25 1.25 0.39 -3.02
C ALA A 25 0.60 1.74 -2.68
N TRP A 26 0.92 2.81 -3.41
CA TRP A 26 0.29 4.12 -3.25
C TRP A 26 -1.23 4.05 -3.53
N ARG A 27 -1.63 3.38 -4.62
CA ARG A 27 -3.05 3.21 -4.97
C ARG A 27 -3.82 2.40 -3.93
N ILE A 28 -3.19 1.38 -3.34
CA ILE A 28 -3.79 0.61 -2.23
C ILE A 28 -4.07 1.54 -1.04
N GLY A 29 -3.09 2.36 -0.64
CA GLY A 29 -3.23 3.28 0.49
C GLY A 29 -4.36 4.27 0.28
N ARG A 30 -4.41 4.88 -0.91
CA ARG A 30 -5.45 5.82 -1.28
C ARG A 30 -6.83 5.17 -1.29
N ALA A 31 -6.96 3.99 -1.92
CA ALA A 31 -8.22 3.26 -1.96
C ALA A 31 -8.70 2.84 -0.56
N TYR A 32 -7.78 2.41 0.31
CA TYR A 32 -8.09 2.08 1.70
C TYR A 32 -8.61 3.30 2.46
N GLY A 33 -7.94 4.46 2.33
CA GLY A 33 -8.35 5.71 2.96
C GLY A 33 -9.72 6.20 2.46
N GLU A 34 -9.98 6.15 1.16
CA GLU A 34 -11.27 6.55 0.58
C GLU A 34 -12.42 5.61 0.99
N TYR A 35 -12.15 4.31 1.09
CA TYR A 35 -13.16 3.30 1.41
C TYR A 35 -13.51 3.27 2.90
N LEU A 36 -12.51 3.12 3.79
CA LEU A 36 -12.75 3.00 5.24
C LEU A 36 -12.82 4.34 5.96
N LYS A 37 -12.24 5.41 5.39
CA LYS A 37 -12.19 6.76 5.98
C LYS A 37 -11.67 6.80 7.43
N PRO A 38 -10.56 6.10 7.75
CA PRO A 38 -9.97 6.19 9.08
C PRO A 38 -9.36 7.59 9.31
N LYS A 39 -9.28 8.02 10.57
CA LYS A 39 -8.51 9.23 10.91
C LYS A 39 -7.01 8.96 10.93
N THR A 40 -6.61 7.80 11.46
CA THR A 40 -5.21 7.48 11.72
C THR A 40 -4.94 5.99 11.48
N VAL A 41 -3.80 5.65 10.88
CA VAL A 41 -3.38 4.28 10.57
C VAL A 41 -1.93 4.07 10.99
N VAL A 42 -1.67 2.98 11.71
CA VAL A 42 -0.31 2.53 12.05
C VAL A 42 0.30 1.82 10.85
N LEU A 43 1.56 2.13 10.55
CA LEU A 43 2.24 1.54 9.41
C LEU A 43 3.56 0.85 9.76
N GLY A 44 3.57 -0.48 9.64
CA GLY A 44 4.73 -1.33 9.85
C GLY A 44 5.42 -1.79 8.56
N GLY A 45 6.67 -2.22 8.68
CA GLY A 45 7.41 -2.89 7.62
C GLY A 45 8.41 -3.89 8.21
N ASP A 46 8.76 -4.92 7.46
CA ASP A 46 9.77 -5.90 7.86
C ASP A 46 11.20 -5.45 7.48
N VAL A 47 12.17 -6.35 7.68
CA VAL A 47 13.61 -6.09 7.47
C VAL A 47 14.06 -6.08 6.00
N ARG A 48 13.17 -6.27 5.02
CA ARG A 48 13.59 -6.28 3.60
C ARG A 48 13.94 -4.86 3.15
N LEU A 49 15.04 -4.73 2.41
CA LEU A 49 15.50 -3.44 1.84
C LEU A 49 14.42 -2.72 1.01
N THR A 50 13.56 -3.50 0.37
CA THR A 50 12.48 -2.99 -0.47
C THR A 50 11.24 -2.55 0.32
N SER A 51 11.13 -2.95 1.60
CA SER A 51 9.94 -2.68 2.41
C SER A 51 9.79 -1.20 2.75
N GLU A 52 10.89 -0.48 2.98
CA GLU A 52 10.84 0.96 3.24
C GLU A 52 10.22 1.73 2.07
N ALA A 53 10.66 1.44 0.85
CA ALA A 53 10.15 2.05 -0.36
C ALA A 53 8.65 1.82 -0.58
N LEU A 54 8.15 0.61 -0.32
CA LEU A 54 6.73 0.30 -0.43
C LEU A 54 5.92 0.95 0.69
N LYS A 55 6.46 0.94 1.91
CA LYS A 55 5.85 1.55 3.09
C LYS A 55 5.64 3.05 2.87
N LEU A 56 6.65 3.77 2.40
CA LEU A 56 6.54 5.21 2.11
C LEU A 56 5.52 5.50 1.00
N ALA A 57 5.44 4.65 -0.03
CA ALA A 57 4.43 4.81 -1.08
C ALA A 57 3.01 4.60 -0.54
N LEU A 58 2.80 3.56 0.29
CA LEU A 58 1.53 3.29 0.94
C LEU A 58 1.11 4.42 1.89
N ALA A 59 2.05 4.92 2.70
CA ALA A 59 1.85 6.06 3.59
C ALA A 59 1.39 7.30 2.81
N LYS A 60 2.06 7.59 1.69
CA LYS A 60 1.70 8.71 0.83
C LYS A 60 0.27 8.56 0.29
N GLY A 61 -0.12 7.36 -0.12
CA GLY A 61 -1.47 7.07 -0.57
C GLY A 61 -2.53 7.31 0.50
N LEU A 62 -2.26 6.87 1.73
CA LEU A 62 -3.13 7.11 2.89
C LEU A 62 -3.26 8.62 3.18
N GLN A 63 -2.14 9.35 3.20
CA GLN A 63 -2.11 10.80 3.43
C GLN A 63 -2.85 11.59 2.34
N ASP A 64 -2.72 11.18 1.08
CA ASP A 64 -3.45 11.80 -0.04
C ASP A 64 -4.97 11.59 0.08
N ALA A 65 -5.41 10.56 0.81
CA ALA A 65 -6.81 10.34 1.17
C ALA A 65 -7.23 11.03 2.48
N GLY A 66 -6.36 11.85 3.08
CA GLY A 66 -6.63 12.59 4.33
C GLY A 66 -6.48 11.77 5.60
N VAL A 67 -5.71 10.68 5.57
CA VAL A 67 -5.45 9.80 6.72
C VAL A 67 -4.09 10.12 7.35
N ASP A 68 -4.04 10.29 8.67
CA ASP A 68 -2.78 10.40 9.42
C ASP A 68 -2.07 9.05 9.52
N VAL A 69 -0.75 9.04 9.40
CA VAL A 69 0.05 7.81 9.48
C VAL A 69 0.96 7.85 10.71
N LEU A 70 0.96 6.76 11.50
CA LEU A 70 1.81 6.54 12.68
C LEU A 70 2.93 5.53 12.40
#